data_AF-A0A817GZV6-F1
#
_entry.id   AF-A0A817GZV6-F1
#
_cell.length_a   1.000
_cell.length_b   1.000
_cell.length_c   1.000
_cell.angle_alpha   90.00
_cell.angle_beta   90.00
_cell.angle_gamma   90.00
#
_symmetry.space_group_name_H-M   'P 1'
#
loop_
_entity.id
_entity.type
_entity.pdbx_description
1 polymer ?
#
loop_
_entity_poly.entity_id
_entity_poly.type
_entity_poly.pdbx_seq_one_letter_code
_entity_poly.pdbx_strand_id
1 'polypeptide(L)'
;MNIFILRKFLLVLFFLVLMTINVKSSIKLVKRQSSNIRLERSNSHSINRDDQPVRFSSQTLKKNKNEIKLIPKQNSVNLCNGSYIKTNGTTCGLKEIMIGRCNEYQYLKRGLYLSNTTQIKNCSKLYELFESAARYKPYCNMNMSTYESYFQYALADVNAINRSLFWSGTYTLAHDYSNRGFNYITLEDTLAAAMADGLSWCGKENDPQGFDYVSCPNNCADNIWADDAFWGLASKKFAEKAAGEVYLVLNGSRANDQPSFRNDSFFTKYELPNLQKTGQYRVKKLIVLLMHSPDRKVVERCGEKSLITLQMRVQSYDIEYLCKDDPEELILIMCNDQLEARECQIAKHVLRQQWDKKLFGRSNANYHSISFLVLFSKW
;
A
#
# COMPACT_ATOMS: atom_id res chain seq x y z
N MET A 1 -39.94 16.55 46.30
CA MET A 1 -38.47 16.58 46.12
C MET A 1 -37.93 15.15 46.13
N ASN A 2 -37.50 14.48 45.07
CA ASN A 2 -37.81 14.58 43.64
C ASN A 2 -37.50 13.17 43.08
N ILE A 3 -38.51 12.39 42.65
CA ILE A 3 -38.38 10.98 42.18
C ILE A 3 -37.34 10.85 41.03
N PHE A 4 -37.11 11.94 40.31
CA PHE A 4 -36.08 12.06 39.28
C PHE A 4 -34.63 11.93 39.79
N ILE A 5 -34.34 12.39 41.00
CA ILE A 5 -32.99 12.30 41.59
C ILE A 5 -32.70 10.85 41.99
N LEU A 6 -33.69 10.15 42.56
CA LEU A 6 -33.57 8.75 42.95
C LEU A 6 -33.36 7.84 41.72
N ARG A 7 -34.07 8.09 40.61
CA ARG A 7 -33.87 7.38 39.34
C ARG A 7 -32.49 7.58 38.73
N LYS A 8 -31.94 8.80 38.76
CA LYS A 8 -30.57 9.06 38.30
C LYS A 8 -29.54 8.37 39.19
N PHE A 9 -29.74 8.35 40.50
CA PHE A 9 -28.83 7.69 41.43
C PHE A 9 -28.81 6.16 41.23
N LEU A 10 -29.98 5.54 41.04
CA LEU A 10 -30.10 4.10 40.74
C LEU A 10 -29.46 3.71 39.41
N LEU A 11 -29.59 4.54 38.36
CA LEU A 11 -28.93 4.32 37.08
C LEU A 11 -27.41 4.37 37.19
N VAL A 12 -26.87 5.37 37.91
CA VAL A 12 -25.41 5.48 38.15
C VAL A 12 -24.90 4.29 38.96
N LEU A 13 -25.63 3.85 39.99
CA LEU A 13 -25.28 2.66 40.75
C LEU A 13 -25.28 1.39 39.88
N PHE A 14 -26.27 1.24 39.00
CA PHE A 14 -26.37 0.11 38.09
C PHE A 14 -25.20 0.07 37.09
N PHE A 15 -24.80 1.22 36.53
CA PHE A 15 -23.63 1.32 35.65
C PHE A 15 -22.31 1.04 36.38
N LEU A 16 -22.16 1.49 37.63
CA LEU A 16 -20.99 1.20 38.46
C LEU A 16 -20.89 -0.30 38.80
N VAL A 17 -22.02 -0.94 39.11
CA VAL A 17 -22.07 -2.39 39.36
C VAL A 17 -21.71 -3.17 38.08
N LEU A 18 -22.27 -2.81 36.92
CA LEU A 18 -21.91 -3.42 35.63
C LEU A 18 -20.42 -3.27 35.29
N MET A 19 -19.84 -2.09 35.51
CA MET A 19 -18.40 -1.84 35.32
C MET A 19 -17.55 -2.73 36.25
N THR A 20 -17.94 -2.88 37.52
CA THR A 20 -17.19 -3.73 38.46
C THR A 20 -17.28 -5.23 38.14
N ILE A 21 -18.41 -5.69 37.60
CA ILE A 21 -18.60 -7.07 37.14
C ILE A 21 -17.72 -7.33 35.90
N ASN A 22 -17.69 -6.40 34.95
CA ASN A 22 -16.89 -6.54 33.73
C ASN A 22 -15.38 -6.57 34.02
N VAL A 23 -14.91 -5.70 34.92
CA VAL A 23 -13.51 -5.68 35.37
C VAL A 23 -13.13 -6.99 36.09
N LYS A 24 -14.00 -7.55 36.95
CA LYS A 24 -13.74 -8.86 37.58
C LYS A 24 -13.68 -10.02 36.56
N SER A 25 -14.48 -9.97 35.50
CA SER A 25 -14.47 -10.95 34.41
C SER A 25 -13.17 -10.87 33.59
N SER A 26 -12.74 -9.65 33.23
CA SER A 26 -11.47 -9.43 32.50
C SER A 26 -10.25 -9.84 33.32
N ILE A 27 -10.23 -9.56 34.63
CA ILE A 27 -9.14 -9.99 35.52
C ILE A 27 -9.07 -11.53 35.66
N LYS A 28 -10.22 -12.22 35.68
CA LYS A 28 -10.25 -13.70 35.67
C LYS A 28 -9.70 -14.28 34.36
N LEU A 29 -9.98 -13.64 33.21
CA LEU A 29 -9.50 -14.07 31.90
C LEU A 29 -7.97 -13.89 31.75
N VAL A 30 -7.44 -12.74 32.20
CA VAL A 30 -6.00 -12.47 32.19
C VAL A 30 -5.23 -13.39 33.15
N LYS A 31 -5.79 -13.71 34.32
CA LYS A 31 -5.18 -14.70 35.24
C LYS A 31 -5.16 -16.12 34.66
N ARG A 32 -6.16 -16.51 33.87
CA ARG A 32 -6.23 -17.83 33.21
C ARG A 32 -5.22 -17.96 32.04
N GLN A 33 -4.95 -16.87 31.33
CA GLN A 33 -3.88 -16.85 30.31
C GLN A 33 -2.48 -16.86 30.93
N SER A 34 -2.28 -16.19 32.07
CA SER A 34 -0.98 -16.18 32.77
C SER A 34 -0.62 -17.54 33.39
N SER A 35 -1.60 -18.33 33.84
CA SER A 35 -1.35 -19.69 34.35
C SER A 35 -0.98 -20.69 33.26
N ASN A 36 -1.51 -20.54 32.04
CA ASN A 36 -1.20 -21.44 30.92
C ASN A 36 0.18 -21.17 30.30
N ILE A 37 0.69 -19.93 30.38
CA ILE A 37 2.03 -19.58 29.89
C ILE A 37 3.14 -20.11 30.85
N ARG A 38 2.78 -20.50 32.08
CA ARG A 38 3.76 -20.96 33.09
C ARG A 38 4.05 -22.46 33.06
N LEU A 39 3.34 -23.25 32.25
CA LEU A 39 3.47 -24.71 32.20
C LEU A 39 4.31 -25.25 31.02
N GLU A 40 4.81 -24.41 30.10
CA GLU A 40 5.69 -24.84 28.99
C GLU A 40 7.17 -24.43 29.17
N ARG A 41 7.56 -23.90 30.35
CA ARG A 41 8.97 -23.59 30.69
C ARG A 41 9.53 -24.56 31.73
N SER A 42 9.54 -25.85 31.41
CA SER A 42 10.34 -26.83 32.13
C SER A 42 10.54 -28.07 31.26
N ASN A 43 11.50 -28.01 30.35
CA ASN A 43 12.30 -29.15 29.89
C ASN A 43 13.54 -28.62 29.16
N SER A 44 14.53 -28.20 29.93
CA SER A 44 15.89 -27.91 29.46
C SER A 44 16.87 -28.80 30.24
N HIS A 45 17.25 -29.92 29.67
CA HIS A 45 18.41 -30.77 29.99
C HIS A 45 18.87 -31.35 28.62
N SER A 46 20.13 -31.46 28.22
CA SER A 46 21.44 -31.15 28.77
C SER A 46 22.43 -31.26 27.60
N ILE A 47 23.49 -30.44 27.63
CA ILE A 47 24.59 -30.45 26.66
C ILE A 47 25.36 -31.79 26.76
N ASN A 48 25.70 -32.40 25.63
CA ASN A 48 26.96 -33.15 25.50
C ASN A 48 27.57 -32.89 24.12
N ARG A 49 28.82 -32.42 24.15
CA ARG A 49 29.71 -32.30 23.00
C ARG A 49 30.40 -33.66 22.84
N ASP A 50 30.53 -34.12 21.60
CA ASP A 50 31.68 -34.90 21.17
C ASP A 50 31.96 -34.56 19.70
N ASP A 51 33.20 -34.15 19.46
CA ASP A 51 33.80 -33.84 18.17
C ASP A 51 34.02 -35.13 17.34
N GLN A 52 33.92 -35.04 16.01
CA GLN A 52 34.95 -35.47 15.04
C GLN A 52 34.51 -35.18 13.58
N PRO A 53 35.42 -34.69 12.70
CA PRO A 53 35.11 -34.35 11.31
C PRO A 53 35.28 -35.55 10.36
N VAL A 54 34.27 -35.80 9.52
CA VAL A 54 34.35 -36.84 8.48
C VAL A 54 35.15 -36.33 7.28
N ARG A 55 36.28 -37.01 7.06
CA ARG A 55 37.27 -36.86 5.99
C ARG A 55 36.71 -37.46 4.69
N PHE A 56 36.49 -36.66 3.65
CA PHE A 56 36.19 -37.18 2.31
C PHE A 56 37.47 -37.73 1.67
N SER A 57 37.48 -39.03 1.38
CA SER A 57 38.56 -39.70 0.66
C SER A 57 38.40 -39.50 -0.85
N SER A 58 39.49 -39.10 -1.50
CA SER A 58 39.64 -39.10 -2.94
C SER A 58 39.88 -40.53 -3.43
N GLN A 59 38.95 -41.10 -4.20
CA GLN A 59 39.24 -42.27 -5.02
C GLN A 59 38.80 -42.04 -6.47
N THR A 60 39.81 -42.11 -7.31
CA THR A 60 39.88 -42.16 -8.77
C THR A 60 38.78 -42.99 -9.42
N LEU A 61 38.09 -42.41 -10.42
CA LEU A 61 37.42 -43.18 -11.47
C LEU A 61 37.64 -42.55 -12.84
N LYS A 62 38.05 -43.45 -13.73
CA LYS A 62 38.69 -43.30 -15.05
C LYS A 62 37.87 -42.52 -16.08
N LYS A 63 38.60 -41.81 -16.94
CA LYS A 63 38.21 -41.35 -18.28
C LYS A 63 37.42 -42.44 -19.02
N ASN A 64 36.27 -42.09 -19.57
CA ASN A 64 35.85 -42.57 -20.88
C ASN A 64 35.19 -41.43 -21.65
N LYS A 65 35.82 -41.05 -22.76
CA LYS A 65 35.31 -40.10 -23.74
C LYS A 65 34.27 -40.83 -24.58
N ASN A 66 33.05 -40.32 -24.63
CA ASN A 66 32.20 -40.38 -25.82
C ASN A 66 31.36 -39.11 -25.84
N GLU A 67 31.42 -38.42 -26.98
CA GLU A 67 30.80 -37.14 -27.25
C GLU A 67 29.27 -37.21 -27.10
N ILE A 68 28.76 -36.50 -26.10
CA ILE A 68 27.42 -35.93 -26.18
C ILE A 68 27.66 -34.44 -26.31
N LYS A 69 27.29 -33.86 -27.46
CA LYS A 69 27.22 -32.40 -27.65
C LYS A 69 26.22 -31.84 -26.63
N LEU A 70 26.72 -31.51 -25.45
CA LEU A 70 26.04 -30.66 -24.49
C LEU A 70 25.97 -29.27 -25.12
N ILE A 71 24.79 -28.92 -25.61
CA ILE A 71 24.39 -27.51 -25.79
C ILE A 71 24.67 -26.83 -24.45
N PRO A 72 25.40 -25.70 -24.40
CA PRO A 72 25.71 -25.08 -23.12
C PRO A 72 24.40 -24.67 -22.46
N LYS A 73 24.06 -25.31 -21.32
CA LYS A 73 23.14 -24.73 -20.34
C LYS A 73 23.82 -23.49 -19.76
N GLN A 74 23.73 -22.37 -20.47
CA GLN A 74 24.17 -21.08 -19.96
C GLN A 74 22.97 -20.33 -19.36
N ASN A 75 23.04 -20.23 -18.02
CA ASN A 75 22.81 -19.00 -17.27
C ASN A 75 21.38 -18.49 -17.03
N SER A 76 20.45 -19.34 -16.60
CA SER A 76 19.27 -18.84 -15.87
C SER A 76 19.21 -19.23 -14.38
N VAL A 77 20.11 -20.12 -13.92
CA VAL A 77 20.05 -20.72 -12.58
C VAL A 77 20.62 -19.82 -11.46
N ASN A 78 21.22 -18.66 -11.77
CA ASN A 78 21.90 -17.82 -10.77
C ASN A 78 21.35 -16.38 -10.58
N LEU A 79 20.31 -15.96 -11.31
CA LEU A 79 19.82 -14.57 -11.22
C LEU A 79 19.13 -14.25 -9.88
N CYS A 80 18.46 -15.25 -9.30
CA CYS A 80 17.69 -15.09 -8.06
C CYS A 80 18.36 -15.74 -6.83
N ASN A 81 19.67 -16.05 -6.90
CA ASN A 81 20.40 -16.69 -5.80
C ASN A 81 20.74 -15.68 -4.68
N GLY A 82 19.72 -15.34 -3.88
CA GLY A 82 19.86 -14.74 -2.55
C GLY A 82 20.23 -13.26 -2.49
N SER A 83 20.43 -12.60 -3.64
CA SER A 83 20.61 -11.15 -3.69
C SER A 83 19.31 -10.50 -4.15
N TYR A 84 18.82 -9.52 -3.39
CA TYR A 84 17.66 -8.67 -3.69
C TYR A 84 18.04 -7.70 -4.83
N ILE A 85 18.53 -8.22 -5.94
CA ILE A 85 18.85 -7.40 -7.11
C ILE A 85 17.50 -7.02 -7.71
N LYS A 86 17.19 -5.73 -7.69
CA LYS A 86 16.16 -5.16 -8.54
C LYS A 86 16.61 -5.40 -9.98
N THR A 87 16.21 -6.54 -10.55
CA THR A 87 16.42 -6.82 -11.96
C THR A 87 15.48 -5.92 -12.76
N ASN A 88 15.84 -5.63 -14.01
CA ASN A 88 14.88 -5.04 -14.95
C ASN A 88 13.85 -6.06 -15.43
N GLY A 89 13.93 -7.31 -14.95
CA GLY A 89 13.06 -8.43 -15.30
C GLY A 89 12.03 -8.75 -14.22
N THR A 90 11.50 -9.95 -14.33
CA THR A 90 10.53 -10.50 -13.37
C THR A 90 11.12 -10.52 -11.96
N THR A 91 10.33 -10.08 -10.98
CA THR A 91 10.73 -10.07 -9.58
C THR A 91 11.06 -11.48 -9.08
N CYS A 92 12.26 -11.66 -8.52
CA CYS A 92 12.64 -12.91 -7.89
C CYS A 92 11.71 -13.24 -6.70
N GLY A 93 11.27 -14.50 -6.59
CA GLY A 93 10.32 -14.90 -5.56
C GLY A 93 8.89 -14.42 -5.78
N LEU A 94 8.52 -14.12 -7.04
CA LEU A 94 7.19 -13.58 -7.42
C LEU A 94 6.05 -14.38 -6.78
N LYS A 95 6.11 -15.71 -6.84
CA LYS A 95 5.10 -16.61 -6.26
C LYS A 95 4.97 -16.43 -4.76
N GLU A 96 6.10 -16.50 -4.06
CA GLU A 96 6.18 -16.43 -2.61
C GLU A 96 5.67 -15.06 -2.10
N ILE A 97 6.09 -13.98 -2.77
CA ILE A 97 5.68 -12.61 -2.44
C ILE A 97 4.17 -12.43 -2.64
N MET A 98 3.64 -12.81 -3.81
CA MET A 98 2.21 -12.64 -4.11
C MET A 98 1.32 -13.47 -3.17
N ILE A 99 1.69 -14.73 -2.90
CA ILE A 99 0.95 -15.57 -1.95
C ILE A 99 1.05 -15.00 -0.53
N GLY A 100 2.23 -14.54 -0.11
CA GLY A 100 2.44 -13.90 1.20
C GLY A 100 1.55 -12.67 1.38
N ARG A 101 1.53 -11.76 0.41
CA ARG A 101 0.69 -10.56 0.42
C ARG A 101 -0.80 -10.87 0.39
N CYS A 102 -1.21 -11.90 -0.36
CA CYS A 102 -2.60 -12.37 -0.33
C CYS A 102 -3.00 -12.83 1.09
N ASN A 103 -2.15 -13.62 1.77
CA ASN A 103 -2.42 -14.03 3.14
C ASN A 103 -2.47 -12.84 4.11
N GLU A 104 -1.48 -11.95 4.04
CA GLU A 104 -1.43 -10.74 4.87
C GLU A 104 -2.71 -9.89 4.69
N TYR A 105 -3.12 -9.65 3.46
CA TYR A 105 -4.33 -8.91 3.13
C TYR A 105 -5.57 -9.56 3.78
N GLN A 106 -5.71 -10.87 3.64
CA GLN A 106 -6.88 -11.59 4.12
C GLN A 106 -6.97 -11.72 5.64
N TYR A 107 -5.85 -11.79 6.34
CA TYR A 107 -5.84 -11.97 7.80
C TYR A 107 -5.68 -10.67 8.58
N LEU A 108 -4.98 -9.68 8.02
CA LEU A 108 -4.67 -8.43 8.72
C LEU A 108 -5.48 -7.23 8.21
N LYS A 109 -5.75 -7.17 6.89
CA LYS A 109 -6.41 -6.01 6.27
C LYS A 109 -7.91 -6.18 6.07
N ARG A 110 -8.39 -7.42 5.97
CA ARG A 110 -9.80 -7.77 5.74
C ARG A 110 -10.79 -7.14 6.73
N GLY A 111 -10.45 -7.09 8.01
CA GLY A 111 -11.35 -6.56 9.05
C GLY A 111 -11.49 -5.03 9.08
N LEU A 112 -10.71 -4.30 8.28
CA LEU A 112 -10.58 -2.85 8.39
C LEU A 112 -11.56 -2.09 7.46
N TYR A 113 -11.90 -2.66 6.30
CA TYR A 113 -12.75 -2.00 5.30
C TYR A 113 -13.44 -2.95 4.30
N LEU A 114 -13.28 -4.27 4.44
CA LEU A 114 -14.04 -5.23 3.63
C LEU A 114 -15.37 -5.53 4.32
N SER A 115 -16.42 -5.75 3.51
CA SER A 115 -17.67 -6.27 4.03
C SER A 115 -17.45 -7.61 4.72
N ASN A 116 -18.14 -7.84 5.84
CA ASN A 116 -18.17 -9.12 6.56
C ASN A 116 -18.60 -10.31 5.69
N THR A 117 -19.17 -10.06 4.50
CA THR A 117 -19.59 -11.07 3.52
C THR A 117 -18.48 -11.57 2.61
N THR A 118 -17.31 -10.92 2.58
CA THR A 118 -16.24 -11.28 1.63
C THR A 118 -15.72 -12.68 1.93
N GLN A 119 -15.73 -13.63 1.01
CA GLN A 119 -15.20 -14.99 1.27
C GLN A 119 -13.65 -15.00 1.31
N ILE A 120 -13.04 -15.84 2.16
CA ILE A 120 -11.59 -16.09 2.10
C ILE A 120 -11.27 -16.77 0.76
N LYS A 121 -10.33 -16.22 0.01
CA LYS A 121 -9.84 -16.70 -1.29
C LYS A 121 -8.66 -17.65 -1.10
N ASN A 122 -8.57 -18.64 -1.99
CA ASN A 122 -7.40 -19.50 -2.07
C ASN A 122 -6.25 -18.73 -2.74
N CYS A 123 -5.25 -18.32 -1.95
CA CYS A 123 -4.12 -17.53 -2.44
C CYS A 123 -3.27 -18.26 -3.47
N SER A 124 -3.09 -19.58 -3.33
CA SER A 124 -2.39 -20.39 -4.33
C SER A 124 -3.14 -20.41 -5.65
N LYS A 125 -4.47 -20.58 -5.60
CA LYS A 125 -5.31 -20.53 -6.81
C LYS A 125 -5.28 -19.16 -7.48
N LEU A 126 -5.31 -18.10 -6.68
CA LEU A 126 -5.25 -16.74 -7.18
C LEU A 126 -3.90 -16.47 -7.87
N TYR A 127 -2.80 -16.95 -7.30
CA TYR A 127 -1.49 -16.92 -7.98
C TYR A 127 -1.47 -17.76 -9.26
N GLU A 128 -2.03 -18.97 -9.28
CA GLU A 128 -2.10 -19.79 -10.51
C GLU A 128 -2.82 -19.07 -11.65
N LEU A 129 -3.91 -18.36 -11.34
CA LEU A 129 -4.66 -17.57 -12.33
C LEU A 129 -3.78 -16.43 -12.88
N PHE A 130 -3.09 -15.71 -12.01
CA PHE A 130 -2.12 -14.70 -12.41
C PHE A 130 -0.99 -15.29 -13.27
N GLU A 131 -0.38 -16.39 -12.81
CA GLU A 131 0.71 -17.06 -13.50
C GLU A 131 0.28 -17.51 -14.89
N SER A 132 -0.92 -18.08 -15.03
CA SER A 132 -1.45 -18.50 -16.35
C SER A 132 -1.64 -17.34 -17.33
N ALA A 133 -1.91 -16.14 -16.81
CA ALA A 133 -2.12 -14.93 -17.59
C ALA A 133 -0.80 -14.23 -17.96
N ALA A 134 0.27 -14.43 -17.18
CA ALA A 134 1.54 -13.73 -17.35
C ALA A 134 2.67 -14.63 -17.94
N ARG A 135 2.69 -15.91 -17.57
CA ARG A 135 3.75 -16.86 -17.94
C ARG A 135 3.61 -17.29 -19.40
N TYR A 136 4.75 -17.45 -20.08
CA TYR A 136 4.85 -17.79 -21.51
C TYR A 136 4.10 -16.83 -22.44
N LYS A 137 3.82 -15.60 -21.98
CA LYS A 137 3.18 -14.58 -22.81
C LYS A 137 4.21 -13.73 -23.55
N PRO A 138 3.83 -13.16 -24.70
CA PRO A 138 4.64 -12.14 -25.33
C PRO A 138 4.75 -10.92 -24.42
N TYR A 139 5.86 -10.21 -24.55
CA TYR A 139 6.10 -8.99 -23.79
C TYR A 139 5.19 -7.83 -24.27
N CYS A 140 5.03 -7.68 -25.60
CA CYS A 140 4.14 -6.72 -26.24
C CYS A 140 2.84 -7.39 -26.73
N ASN A 141 1.87 -6.57 -27.15
CA ASN A 141 0.59 -7.02 -27.73
C ASN A 141 -0.27 -7.83 -26.75
N MET A 142 -0.17 -7.48 -25.47
CA MET A 142 -0.95 -8.11 -24.42
C MET A 142 -2.39 -7.60 -24.44
N ASN A 143 -3.33 -8.48 -24.11
CA ASN A 143 -4.74 -8.12 -23.98
C ASN A 143 -5.11 -8.09 -22.50
N MET A 144 -5.76 -7.02 -22.04
CA MET A 144 -6.29 -6.89 -20.68
C MET A 144 -7.14 -8.10 -20.27
N SER A 145 -7.93 -8.67 -21.20
CA SER A 145 -8.81 -9.82 -20.92
C SER A 145 -8.07 -11.08 -20.49
N THR A 146 -6.75 -11.18 -20.73
CA THR A 146 -5.94 -12.32 -20.26
C THR A 146 -5.96 -12.45 -18.74
N TYR A 147 -6.10 -11.35 -17.99
CA TYR A 147 -6.18 -11.34 -16.53
C TYR A 147 -7.62 -11.40 -15.99
N GLU A 148 -8.64 -11.55 -16.84
CA GLU A 148 -10.04 -11.47 -16.42
C GLU A 148 -10.38 -12.51 -15.33
N SER A 149 -9.96 -13.77 -15.50
CA SER A 149 -10.21 -14.82 -14.51
C SER A 149 -9.51 -14.54 -13.16
N TYR A 150 -8.32 -13.93 -13.18
CA TYR A 150 -7.61 -13.52 -11.97
C TYR A 150 -8.43 -12.48 -11.18
N PHE A 151 -8.86 -11.40 -11.85
CA PHE A 151 -9.62 -10.35 -11.20
C PHE A 151 -11.03 -10.78 -10.77
N GLN A 152 -11.70 -11.63 -11.56
CA GLN A 152 -12.99 -12.21 -11.18
C GLN A 152 -12.89 -13.04 -9.91
N TYR A 153 -11.82 -13.85 -9.79
CA TYR A 153 -11.59 -14.64 -8.58
C TYR A 153 -11.22 -13.76 -7.38
N ALA A 154 -10.39 -12.74 -7.59
CA ALA A 154 -9.96 -11.79 -6.56
C ALA A 154 -11.07 -10.85 -6.06
N LEU A 155 -12.19 -10.75 -6.80
CA LEU A 155 -13.25 -9.80 -6.51
C LEU A 155 -13.71 -9.93 -5.05
N ALA A 156 -13.65 -8.81 -4.36
CA ALA A 156 -14.09 -8.63 -2.98
C ALA A 156 -15.13 -7.52 -2.91
N ASP A 157 -16.06 -7.63 -1.96
CA ASP A 157 -17.02 -6.57 -1.66
C ASP A 157 -16.34 -5.50 -0.80
N VAL A 158 -15.56 -4.65 -1.47
CA VAL A 158 -14.93 -3.47 -0.88
C VAL A 158 -15.98 -2.36 -0.81
N ASN A 159 -16.27 -1.84 0.39
CA ASN A 159 -17.13 -0.66 0.51
C ASN A 159 -16.32 0.61 0.20
N ALA A 160 -16.32 0.98 -1.08
CA ALA A 160 -15.59 2.13 -1.61
C ALA A 160 -16.42 3.41 -1.75
N ILE A 161 -17.67 3.42 -1.24
CA ILE A 161 -18.56 4.59 -1.26
C ILE A 161 -17.88 5.76 -0.55
N ASN A 162 -17.73 6.88 -1.24
CA ASN A 162 -17.10 8.12 -0.75
C ASN A 162 -15.61 7.95 -0.35
N ARG A 163 -14.95 6.87 -0.78
CA ARG A 163 -13.60 6.53 -0.30
C ARG A 163 -12.61 6.17 -1.41
N SER A 164 -13.05 6.06 -2.65
CA SER A 164 -12.15 5.72 -3.77
C SER A 164 -11.17 6.87 -4.03
N LEU A 165 -9.88 6.58 -4.00
CA LEU A 165 -8.78 7.53 -4.20
C LEU A 165 -7.92 7.10 -5.39
N PHE A 166 -8.05 7.84 -6.47
CA PHE A 166 -7.20 7.75 -7.64
C PHE A 166 -5.99 8.67 -7.48
N TRP A 167 -4.93 8.42 -8.25
CA TRP A 167 -3.72 9.22 -8.16
C TRP A 167 -2.95 9.21 -9.48
N SER A 168 -2.17 10.26 -9.76
CA SER A 168 -1.31 10.33 -10.95
C SER A 168 -0.03 11.10 -10.67
N GLY A 169 1.10 10.38 -10.65
CA GLY A 169 2.42 10.94 -10.33
C GLY A 169 2.58 11.34 -8.86
N THR A 170 1.78 10.73 -7.99
CA THR A 170 1.66 11.02 -6.55
C THR A 170 1.56 9.73 -5.72
N TYR A 171 2.13 8.62 -6.20
CA TYR A 171 2.04 7.28 -5.59
C TYR A 171 2.23 7.34 -4.07
N THR A 172 3.40 7.78 -3.59
CA THR A 172 3.72 7.80 -2.16
C THR A 172 2.71 8.60 -1.35
N LEU A 173 2.43 9.85 -1.78
CA LEU A 173 1.49 10.73 -1.09
C LEU A 173 0.07 10.15 -1.04
N ALA A 174 -0.41 9.56 -2.14
CA ALA A 174 -1.74 8.96 -2.18
C ALA A 174 -1.85 7.76 -1.24
N HIS A 175 -0.80 6.93 -1.13
CA HIS A 175 -0.78 5.76 -0.24
C HIS A 175 -0.63 6.14 1.24
N ASP A 176 0.16 7.19 1.54
CA ASP A 176 0.24 7.74 2.88
C ASP A 176 -1.11 8.34 3.31
N TYR A 177 -1.76 9.06 2.40
CA TYR A 177 -3.07 9.66 2.64
C TYR A 177 -4.20 8.62 2.78
N SER A 178 -4.16 7.55 1.97
CA SER A 178 -5.11 6.44 2.08
C SER A 178 -5.01 5.74 3.43
N ASN A 179 -3.82 5.78 4.04
CA ASN A 179 -3.48 5.11 5.29
C ASN A 179 -3.83 3.62 5.18
N ARG A 180 -3.30 2.93 4.17
CA ARG A 180 -3.52 1.48 3.96
C ARG A 180 -5.00 1.08 3.91
N GLY A 181 -5.82 1.85 3.22
CA GLY A 181 -7.25 1.56 3.09
C GLY A 181 -8.13 2.08 4.25
N PHE A 182 -7.55 2.66 5.31
CA PHE A 182 -8.31 3.14 6.47
C PHE A 182 -9.11 4.42 6.18
N ASN A 183 -8.49 5.42 5.58
CA ASN A 183 -9.16 6.67 5.27
C ASN A 183 -9.84 6.57 3.90
N TYR A 184 -9.02 6.26 2.92
CA TYR A 184 -9.39 6.09 1.52
C TYR A 184 -8.90 4.76 1.00
N ILE A 185 -9.42 4.33 -0.13
CA ILE A 185 -9.08 3.08 -0.79
C ILE A 185 -8.45 3.44 -2.12
N THR A 186 -7.17 3.16 -2.29
CA THR A 186 -6.50 3.19 -3.59
C THR A 186 -6.71 1.86 -4.33
N LEU A 187 -6.30 1.80 -5.60
CA LEU A 187 -6.31 0.53 -6.34
C LEU A 187 -5.48 -0.51 -5.58
N GLU A 188 -4.31 -0.13 -5.09
CA GLU A 188 -3.33 -0.96 -4.39
C GLU A 188 -3.83 -1.46 -3.03
N ASP A 189 -4.86 -0.83 -2.46
CA ASP A 189 -5.55 -1.28 -1.26
C ASP A 189 -6.57 -2.41 -1.54
N THR A 190 -6.73 -2.85 -2.79
CA THR A 190 -7.59 -4.00 -3.18
C THR A 190 -6.78 -5.30 -3.29
N LEU A 191 -7.39 -6.46 -3.01
CA LEU A 191 -6.68 -7.75 -2.93
C LEU A 191 -5.82 -8.05 -4.17
N ALA A 192 -6.39 -7.88 -5.37
CA ALA A 192 -5.69 -8.18 -6.62
C ALA A 192 -4.46 -7.29 -6.81
N ALA A 193 -4.63 -5.97 -6.69
CA ALA A 193 -3.54 -5.03 -6.87
C ALA A 193 -2.51 -5.14 -5.74
N ALA A 194 -2.94 -5.30 -4.48
CA ALA A 194 -2.07 -5.46 -3.33
C ALA A 194 -1.07 -6.62 -3.49
N MET A 195 -1.48 -7.71 -4.16
CA MET A 195 -0.57 -8.82 -4.45
C MET A 195 0.55 -8.40 -5.41
N ALA A 196 0.23 -7.61 -6.43
CA ALA A 196 1.13 -7.22 -7.53
C ALA A 196 1.88 -5.89 -7.33
N ASP A 197 1.50 -5.10 -6.32
CA ASP A 197 1.98 -3.74 -6.10
C ASP A 197 3.52 -3.64 -5.95
N GLY A 198 4.15 -2.81 -6.78
CA GLY A 198 5.61 -2.67 -6.82
C GLY A 198 6.39 -3.88 -7.34
N LEU A 199 5.71 -4.91 -7.88
CA LEU A 199 6.36 -6.05 -8.55
C LEU A 199 6.49 -5.79 -10.04
N SER A 200 7.43 -6.49 -10.68
CA SER A 200 7.59 -6.51 -12.14
C SER A 200 7.53 -7.95 -12.64
N TRP A 201 6.96 -8.16 -13.82
CA TRP A 201 6.89 -9.47 -14.45
C TRP A 201 6.73 -9.35 -15.96
N CYS A 202 7.25 -10.35 -16.67
CA CYS A 202 7.01 -10.52 -18.09
C CYS A 202 7.22 -11.98 -18.48
N GLY A 203 6.32 -12.47 -19.31
CA GLY A 203 6.46 -13.78 -19.91
C GLY A 203 7.62 -13.83 -20.90
N LYS A 204 8.16 -15.03 -21.10
CA LYS A 204 9.11 -15.31 -22.17
C LYS A 204 8.64 -16.53 -22.96
N GLU A 205 8.21 -16.29 -24.18
CA GLU A 205 7.81 -17.37 -25.09
C GLU A 205 8.99 -18.32 -25.29
N ASN A 206 8.71 -19.63 -25.26
CA ASN A 206 9.69 -20.70 -25.48
C ASN A 206 10.84 -20.81 -24.45
N ASP A 207 10.83 -20.04 -23.35
CA ASP A 207 11.77 -20.24 -22.24
C ASP A 207 11.26 -21.34 -21.29
N PRO A 208 12.08 -22.31 -20.85
CA PRO A 208 11.64 -23.37 -19.93
C PRO A 208 11.02 -22.89 -18.60
N GLN A 209 11.41 -21.70 -18.12
CA GLN A 209 10.84 -21.10 -16.91
C GLN A 209 9.59 -20.28 -17.21
N GLY A 210 9.42 -19.81 -18.45
CA GLY A 210 8.25 -19.06 -18.93
C GLY A 210 8.16 -17.60 -18.48
N PHE A 211 9.03 -17.15 -17.59
CA PHE A 211 9.22 -15.74 -17.21
C PHE A 211 10.63 -15.28 -17.61
N ASP A 212 10.77 -14.01 -18.00
CA ASP A 212 12.09 -13.39 -18.17
C ASP A 212 12.54 -12.72 -16.87
N TYR A 213 13.52 -13.30 -16.18
CA TYR A 213 14.10 -12.74 -14.95
C TYR A 213 15.29 -11.80 -15.22
N VAL A 214 15.77 -11.72 -16.47
CA VAL A 214 16.89 -10.86 -16.87
C VAL A 214 16.38 -9.46 -17.17
N SER A 215 15.37 -9.36 -18.04
CA SER A 215 14.85 -8.08 -18.50
C SER A 215 13.41 -8.22 -19.00
N CYS A 216 12.54 -7.36 -18.49
CA CYS A 216 11.27 -7.01 -19.10
C CYS A 216 11.54 -5.77 -19.93
N PRO A 217 11.46 -5.85 -21.27
CA PRO A 217 11.62 -4.67 -22.11
C PRO A 217 10.58 -3.59 -21.73
N ASN A 218 10.69 -2.38 -22.28
CA ASN A 218 9.70 -1.29 -22.10
C ASN A 218 9.47 -0.51 -23.41
N ASN A 219 9.81 -1.12 -24.54
CA ASN A 219 9.90 -0.48 -25.85
C ASN A 219 8.85 -1.00 -26.86
N CYS A 220 7.66 -1.38 -26.39
CA CYS A 220 6.55 -1.71 -27.29
C CYS A 220 6.08 -0.45 -28.02
N ALA A 221 6.22 -0.41 -29.35
CA ALA A 221 5.60 0.64 -30.16
C ALA A 221 4.07 0.50 -30.08
N ASP A 222 3.39 1.50 -29.53
CA ASP A 222 1.93 1.72 -29.46
C ASP A 222 1.04 0.57 -28.95
N ASN A 223 1.63 -0.51 -28.40
CA ASN A 223 0.92 -1.70 -27.96
C ASN A 223 0.94 -1.84 -26.44
N ILE A 224 -0.14 -2.41 -25.88
CA ILE A 224 -0.24 -2.74 -24.44
C ILE A 224 0.80 -3.81 -24.11
N TRP A 225 1.64 -3.55 -23.11
CA TRP A 225 2.64 -4.48 -22.58
C TRP A 225 2.10 -5.20 -21.34
N ALA A 226 2.85 -6.19 -20.84
CA ALA A 226 2.34 -7.19 -19.90
C ALA A 226 1.79 -6.63 -18.57
N ASP A 227 2.44 -5.62 -17.99
CA ASP A 227 2.00 -4.94 -16.78
C ASP A 227 0.91 -3.89 -17.09
N ASP A 228 0.99 -3.16 -18.21
CA ASP A 228 -0.08 -2.27 -18.68
C ASP A 228 -1.41 -3.02 -18.88
N ALA A 229 -1.37 -4.26 -19.37
CA ALA A 229 -2.56 -5.10 -19.51
C ALA A 229 -3.17 -5.44 -18.13
N PHE A 230 -2.33 -5.75 -17.15
CA PHE A 230 -2.78 -6.02 -15.79
C PHE A 230 -3.34 -4.77 -15.13
N TRP A 231 -2.54 -3.70 -15.08
CA TRP A 231 -2.90 -2.44 -14.42
C TRP A 231 -4.05 -1.74 -15.13
N GLY A 232 -4.19 -1.89 -16.44
CA GLY A 232 -5.31 -1.34 -17.21
C GLY A 232 -6.63 -2.02 -16.83
N LEU A 233 -6.62 -3.35 -16.72
CA LEU A 233 -7.79 -4.08 -16.23
C LEU A 233 -8.08 -3.79 -14.75
N ALA A 234 -7.04 -3.72 -13.93
CA ALA A 234 -7.14 -3.39 -12.51
C ALA A 234 -7.80 -2.01 -12.30
N SER A 235 -7.27 -0.99 -12.98
CA SER A 235 -7.75 0.39 -12.99
C SER A 235 -9.20 0.46 -13.43
N LYS A 236 -9.55 -0.22 -14.54
CA LYS A 236 -10.93 -0.30 -15.04
C LYS A 236 -11.88 -0.89 -13.99
N LYS A 237 -11.56 -2.06 -13.44
CA LYS A 237 -12.42 -2.75 -12.46
C LYS A 237 -12.55 -1.98 -11.15
N PHE A 238 -11.50 -1.27 -10.74
CA PHE A 238 -11.56 -0.40 -9.57
C PHE A 238 -12.50 0.79 -9.80
N ALA A 239 -12.40 1.45 -10.96
CA ALA A 239 -13.29 2.55 -11.33
C ALA A 239 -14.76 2.12 -11.46
N GLU A 240 -15.04 0.94 -12.00
CA GLU A 240 -16.40 0.36 -12.09
C GLU A 240 -17.06 0.16 -10.72
N LYS A 241 -16.26 0.03 -9.65
CA LYS A 241 -16.71 -0.15 -8.27
C LYS A 241 -16.72 1.14 -7.45
N ALA A 242 -16.17 2.23 -7.97
CA ALA A 242 -16.17 3.52 -7.31
C ALA A 242 -17.59 4.08 -7.21
N ALA A 243 -17.91 4.74 -6.10
CA ALA A 243 -19.27 5.17 -5.79
C ALA A 243 -19.29 6.45 -4.94
N GLY A 244 -20.31 7.29 -5.14
CA GLY A 244 -20.49 8.53 -4.39
C GLY A 244 -19.45 9.60 -4.73
N GLU A 245 -18.73 10.09 -3.73
CA GLU A 245 -17.59 10.99 -3.91
C GLU A 245 -16.31 10.21 -4.18
N VAL A 246 -15.56 10.63 -5.19
CA VAL A 246 -14.28 10.03 -5.53
C VAL A 246 -13.20 11.10 -5.54
N TYR A 247 -11.98 10.71 -5.20
CA TYR A 247 -10.87 11.62 -4.96
C TYR A 247 -9.76 11.35 -5.97
N LEU A 248 -9.05 12.38 -6.41
CA LEU A 248 -7.91 12.27 -7.32
C LEU A 248 -6.76 13.13 -6.84
N VAL A 249 -5.64 12.52 -6.45
CA VAL A 249 -4.43 13.26 -6.06
C VAL A 249 -3.55 13.49 -7.28
N LEU A 250 -3.29 14.76 -7.61
CA LEU A 250 -2.44 15.15 -8.74
C LEU A 250 -1.20 15.92 -8.27
N ASN A 251 -0.17 15.95 -9.11
CA ASN A 251 1.08 16.68 -8.84
C ASN A 251 1.17 17.93 -9.72
N GLY A 252 0.99 19.10 -9.10
CA GLY A 252 1.11 20.43 -9.71
C GLY A 252 2.55 20.94 -9.84
N SER A 253 3.55 20.15 -9.45
CA SER A 253 4.98 20.49 -9.47
C SER A 253 5.82 19.46 -10.23
N ARG A 254 5.24 18.81 -11.24
CA ARG A 254 5.94 17.80 -12.05
C ARG A 254 7.17 18.39 -12.75
N ALA A 255 8.25 17.60 -12.79
CA ALA A 255 9.47 17.99 -13.48
C ALA A 255 9.24 18.22 -14.98
N ASN A 256 10.11 19.03 -15.60
CA ASN A 256 10.06 19.37 -17.04
C ASN A 256 8.74 19.99 -17.49
N ASP A 257 8.07 20.75 -16.61
CA ASP A 257 6.79 21.42 -16.87
C ASP A 257 5.69 20.47 -17.42
N GLN A 258 5.77 19.18 -17.05
CA GLN A 258 4.78 18.17 -17.44
C GLN A 258 3.42 18.49 -16.79
N PRO A 259 2.30 18.28 -17.50
CA PRO A 259 0.97 18.55 -16.94
C PRO A 259 0.61 17.54 -15.84
N SER A 260 -0.16 18.00 -14.87
CA SER A 260 -0.74 17.23 -13.77
C SER A 260 -1.77 16.23 -14.28
N PHE A 261 -2.61 16.66 -15.23
CA PHE A 261 -3.54 15.80 -15.95
C PHE A 261 -3.00 15.45 -17.34
N ARG A 262 -2.89 14.14 -17.61
CA ARG A 262 -2.27 13.59 -18.81
C ARG A 262 -3.21 12.69 -19.58
N ASN A 263 -3.35 12.95 -20.88
CA ASN A 263 -4.23 12.18 -21.77
C ASN A 263 -3.87 10.69 -21.85
N ASP A 264 -2.61 10.36 -21.67
CA ASP A 264 -2.05 9.01 -21.75
C ASP A 264 -1.93 8.31 -20.39
N SER A 265 -2.44 8.92 -19.30
CA SER A 265 -2.45 8.31 -17.97
C SER A 265 -3.49 7.17 -17.85
N PHE A 266 -3.24 6.25 -16.91
CA PHE A 266 -4.21 5.21 -16.52
C PHE A 266 -5.55 5.81 -16.11
N PHE A 267 -5.52 6.89 -15.32
CA PHE A 267 -6.73 7.60 -14.93
C PHE A 267 -7.57 8.04 -16.12
N THR A 268 -6.94 8.59 -17.16
CA THR A 268 -7.68 9.03 -18.35
C THR A 268 -8.15 7.85 -19.21
N LYS A 269 -7.30 6.84 -19.39
CA LYS A 269 -7.56 5.72 -20.32
C LYS A 269 -8.55 4.71 -19.77
N TYR A 270 -8.45 4.38 -18.48
CA TYR A 270 -9.09 3.21 -17.89
C TYR A 270 -9.98 3.54 -16.70
N GLU A 271 -9.74 4.63 -15.97
CA GLU A 271 -10.50 4.91 -14.74
C GLU A 271 -11.65 5.87 -14.98
N LEU A 272 -11.37 7.11 -15.38
CA LEU A 272 -12.36 8.16 -15.63
C LEU A 272 -13.51 7.71 -16.57
N PRO A 273 -13.24 7.02 -17.70
CA PRO A 273 -14.31 6.56 -18.58
C PRO A 273 -15.18 5.45 -17.97
N ASN A 274 -14.66 4.70 -16.99
CA ASN A 274 -15.32 3.53 -16.40
C ASN A 274 -15.88 3.78 -14.99
N LEU A 275 -15.81 5.02 -14.48
CA LEU A 275 -16.52 5.39 -13.25
C LEU A 275 -18.01 5.04 -13.36
N GLN A 276 -18.61 4.57 -12.26
CA GLN A 276 -20.02 4.22 -12.23
C GLN A 276 -20.89 5.47 -12.44
N LYS A 277 -21.55 5.58 -13.60
CA LYS A 277 -22.35 6.75 -13.98
C LYS A 277 -23.84 6.60 -13.67
N THR A 278 -24.30 5.39 -13.37
CA THR A 278 -25.74 5.11 -13.18
C THR A 278 -26.01 4.38 -11.87
N GLY A 279 -27.29 4.31 -11.49
CA GLY A 279 -27.75 3.65 -10.26
C GLY A 279 -27.66 4.53 -9.00
N GLN A 280 -28.16 3.99 -7.89
CA GLN A 280 -28.30 4.70 -6.60
C GLN A 280 -26.95 5.17 -6.04
N TYR A 281 -25.89 4.41 -6.28
CA TYR A 281 -24.54 4.67 -5.78
C TYR A 281 -23.59 5.16 -6.88
N ARG A 282 -24.11 5.79 -7.94
CA ARG A 282 -23.26 6.41 -8.97
C ARG A 282 -22.24 7.37 -8.37
N VAL A 283 -21.15 7.59 -9.10
CA VAL A 283 -20.23 8.69 -8.83
C VAL A 283 -20.96 10.01 -9.08
N LYS A 284 -20.94 10.88 -8.07
CA LYS A 284 -21.62 12.18 -8.10
C LYS A 284 -20.64 13.33 -8.22
N LYS A 285 -19.46 13.18 -7.63
CA LYS A 285 -18.46 14.24 -7.51
C LYS A 285 -17.05 13.66 -7.60
N LEU A 286 -16.22 14.28 -8.41
CA LEU A 286 -14.77 14.11 -8.40
C LEU A 286 -14.14 15.29 -7.66
N ILE A 287 -13.40 14.98 -6.60
CA ILE A 287 -12.63 15.94 -5.80
C ILE A 287 -11.15 15.78 -6.16
N VAL A 288 -10.60 16.73 -6.89
CA VAL A 288 -9.18 16.81 -7.23
C VAL A 288 -8.44 17.51 -6.09
N LEU A 289 -7.41 16.83 -5.59
CA LEU A 289 -6.46 17.33 -4.59
C LEU A 289 -5.15 17.58 -5.33
N LEU A 290 -4.93 18.83 -5.76
CA LEU A 290 -3.74 19.21 -6.51
C LEU A 290 -2.64 19.62 -5.54
N MET A 291 -1.54 18.87 -5.56
CA MET A 291 -0.45 19.05 -4.62
C MET A 291 0.77 19.67 -5.29
N HIS A 292 1.28 20.74 -4.70
CA HIS A 292 2.55 21.35 -5.05
C HIS A 292 3.62 20.87 -4.08
N SER A 293 4.74 20.42 -4.64
CA SER A 293 5.86 19.97 -3.81
C SER A 293 6.53 21.17 -3.14
N PRO A 294 6.81 21.13 -1.82
CA PRO A 294 7.49 22.22 -1.13
C PRO A 294 8.82 22.58 -1.79
N ASP A 295 9.13 23.88 -1.84
CA ASP A 295 10.30 24.44 -2.52
C ASP A 295 10.46 24.06 -4.02
N ARG A 296 9.41 23.55 -4.67
CA ARG A 296 9.42 23.24 -6.11
C ARG A 296 8.61 24.26 -6.89
N LYS A 297 8.99 24.44 -8.16
CA LYS A 297 8.25 25.27 -9.11
C LYS A 297 6.81 24.76 -9.23
N VAL A 298 5.87 25.68 -9.13
CA VAL A 298 4.45 25.44 -9.45
C VAL A 298 4.31 25.44 -10.98
N VAL A 299 3.81 24.34 -11.53
CA VAL A 299 3.57 24.17 -12.96
C VAL A 299 2.17 24.62 -13.34
N GLU A 300 1.14 24.25 -12.58
CA GLU A 300 -0.24 24.70 -12.80
C GLU A 300 -1.04 24.61 -11.50
N ARG A 301 -2.08 25.44 -11.38
CA ARG A 301 -3.04 25.45 -10.26
C ARG A 301 -4.42 24.99 -10.69
N CYS A 302 -5.30 24.75 -9.72
CA CYS A 302 -6.71 24.47 -9.99
C CYS A 302 -7.32 25.55 -10.91
N GLY A 303 -7.98 25.09 -12.00
CA GLY A 303 -8.57 25.98 -13.00
C GLY A 303 -7.62 26.42 -14.12
N GLU A 304 -6.40 25.90 -14.17
CA GLU A 304 -5.43 26.21 -15.22
C GLU A 304 -5.16 25.02 -16.16
N LYS A 305 -4.69 25.33 -17.38
CA LYS A 305 -4.05 24.39 -18.32
C LYS A 305 -4.74 23.02 -18.43
N SER A 306 -4.11 21.95 -17.93
CA SER A 306 -4.59 20.58 -18.09
C SER A 306 -5.79 20.29 -17.20
N LEU A 307 -5.96 21.03 -16.10
CA LEU A 307 -7.09 20.87 -15.17
C LEU A 307 -8.39 21.46 -15.72
N ILE A 308 -8.34 22.44 -16.61
CA ILE A 308 -9.52 22.86 -17.39
C ILE A 308 -10.01 21.70 -18.27
N THR A 309 -9.07 21.00 -18.92
CA THR A 309 -9.40 19.83 -19.76
C THR A 309 -10.00 18.70 -18.93
N LEU A 310 -9.42 18.43 -17.75
CA LEU A 310 -9.98 17.44 -16.82
C LEU A 310 -11.41 17.82 -16.39
N GLN A 311 -11.62 19.07 -15.98
CA GLN A 311 -12.93 19.57 -15.57
C GLN A 311 -13.99 19.35 -16.65
N MET A 312 -13.70 19.75 -17.90
CA MET A 312 -14.62 19.56 -19.02
C MET A 312 -14.96 18.08 -19.25
N ARG A 313 -13.97 17.18 -19.15
CA ARG A 313 -14.21 15.73 -19.32
C ARG A 313 -15.07 15.15 -18.20
N VAL A 314 -14.82 15.54 -16.97
CA VAL A 314 -15.58 15.06 -15.80
C VAL A 314 -17.03 15.52 -15.91
N GLN A 315 -17.25 16.79 -16.24
CA GLN A 315 -18.59 17.35 -16.42
C GLN A 315 -19.34 16.71 -17.60
N SER A 316 -18.65 16.28 -18.65
CA SER A 316 -19.26 15.53 -19.77
C SER A 316 -19.88 14.19 -19.35
N TYR A 317 -19.53 13.67 -18.17
CA TYR A 317 -20.12 12.47 -17.58
C TYR A 317 -21.19 12.74 -16.52
N ASP A 318 -21.70 13.98 -16.39
CA ASP A 318 -22.65 14.38 -15.33
C ASP A 318 -22.10 14.13 -13.90
N ILE A 319 -20.80 14.40 -13.74
CA ILE A 319 -20.09 14.34 -12.46
C ILE A 319 -19.69 15.76 -12.06
N GLU A 320 -20.01 16.15 -10.83
CA GLU A 320 -19.59 17.43 -10.26
C GLU A 320 -18.06 17.45 -10.12
N TYR A 321 -17.44 18.58 -10.44
CA TYR A 321 -15.99 18.75 -10.36
C TYR A 321 -15.64 19.77 -9.28
N LEU A 322 -14.78 19.38 -8.35
CA LEU A 322 -14.17 20.26 -7.36
C LEU A 322 -12.66 20.07 -7.40
N CYS A 323 -11.91 21.17 -7.38
CA CYS A 323 -10.45 21.13 -7.31
C CYS A 323 -9.98 21.97 -6.12
N LYS A 324 -9.02 21.45 -5.36
CA LYS A 324 -8.40 22.13 -4.22
C LYS A 324 -6.88 22.11 -4.41
N ASP A 325 -6.28 23.28 -4.40
CA ASP A 325 -4.82 23.43 -4.30
C ASP A 325 -4.41 23.20 -2.84
N ASP A 326 -3.42 22.35 -2.64
CA ASP A 326 -2.69 22.16 -1.37
C ASP A 326 -3.58 22.04 -0.11
N PRO A 327 -4.51 21.07 -0.04
CA PRO A 327 -5.27 20.80 1.18
C PRO A 327 -4.34 20.59 2.38
N GLU A 328 -4.68 21.22 3.51
CA GLU A 328 -3.83 21.28 4.71
C GLU A 328 -3.39 19.90 5.17
N GLU A 329 -4.31 18.93 5.17
CA GLU A 329 -4.05 17.56 5.59
C GLU A 329 -3.01 16.84 4.73
N LEU A 330 -2.93 17.12 3.43
CA LEU A 330 -1.90 16.54 2.56
C LEU A 330 -0.57 17.32 2.64
N ILE A 331 -0.61 18.63 2.84
CA ILE A 331 0.61 19.41 3.08
C ILE A 331 1.33 18.92 4.32
N LEU A 332 0.59 18.65 5.41
CA LEU A 332 1.18 18.09 6.63
C LEU A 332 1.89 16.75 6.39
N ILE A 333 1.36 15.90 5.52
CA ILE A 333 2.00 14.63 5.12
C ILE A 333 3.28 14.91 4.32
N MET A 334 3.23 15.80 3.31
CA MET A 334 4.39 16.14 2.48
C MET A 334 5.54 16.77 3.29
N CYS A 335 5.19 17.52 4.33
CA CYS A 335 6.18 18.20 5.18
C CYS A 335 6.99 17.26 6.08
N ASN A 336 6.60 15.98 6.22
CA ASN A 336 7.32 15.03 7.07
C ASN A 336 8.82 14.93 6.71
N ASP A 337 9.15 15.02 5.43
CA ASP A 337 10.52 14.87 4.92
C ASP A 337 11.18 16.24 4.58
N GLN A 338 10.44 17.34 4.67
CA GLN A 338 10.85 18.69 4.23
C GLN A 338 10.45 19.79 5.23
N LEU A 339 10.74 19.56 6.51
CA LEU A 339 10.33 20.46 7.61
C LEU A 339 10.84 21.91 7.51
N GLU A 340 11.94 22.12 6.79
CA GLU A 340 12.55 23.46 6.61
C GLU A 340 12.01 24.21 5.39
N ALA A 341 11.23 23.56 4.52
CA ALA A 341 10.61 24.21 3.38
C ALA A 341 9.65 25.30 3.85
N ARG A 342 9.53 26.37 3.05
CA ARG A 342 8.74 27.56 3.42
C ARG A 342 7.28 27.20 3.70
N GLU A 343 6.71 26.32 2.88
CA GLU A 343 5.32 25.84 2.99
C GLU A 343 5.12 24.98 4.26
N CYS A 344 6.19 24.45 4.85
CA CYS A 344 6.17 23.54 5.99
C CYS A 344 6.46 24.21 7.34
N GLN A 345 6.64 25.53 7.37
CA GLN A 345 6.95 26.25 8.60
C GLN A 345 5.84 26.17 9.67
N ILE A 346 4.59 25.91 9.28
CA ILE A 346 3.49 25.63 10.22
C ILE A 346 3.76 24.34 11.02
N ALA A 347 4.27 23.29 10.37
CA ALA A 347 4.66 22.05 11.04
C ALA A 347 5.80 22.29 12.04
N LYS A 348 6.74 23.18 11.73
CA LYS A 348 7.81 23.59 12.65
C LYS A 348 7.25 24.19 13.95
N HIS A 349 6.21 25.01 13.89
CA HIS A 349 5.57 25.58 15.09
C HIS A 349 4.81 24.53 15.90
N VAL A 350 4.04 23.65 15.26
CA VAL A 350 3.26 22.60 15.93
C VAL A 350 4.16 21.54 16.58
N LEU A 351 5.19 21.07 15.86
CA LEU A 351 6.14 20.08 16.37
C LEU A 351 7.00 20.65 17.51
N ARG A 352 7.45 21.91 17.40
CA ARG A 352 8.22 22.57 18.48
C ARG A 352 7.41 22.66 19.77
N GLN A 353 6.13 23.04 19.70
CA GLN A 353 5.27 23.07 20.89
C GLN A 353 5.00 21.68 21.50
N GLN A 354 4.90 20.63 20.69
CA GLN A 354 4.78 19.26 21.20
C GLN A 354 6.07 18.76 21.86
N TRP A 355 7.24 19.07 21.29
CA TRP A 355 8.54 18.74 21.87
C TRP A 355 8.78 19.49 23.18
N ASP A 356 8.46 20.78 23.23
CA ASP A 356 8.55 21.58 24.46
C ASP A 356 7.61 21.04 25.55
N LYS A 357 6.37 20.65 25.21
CA LYS A 357 5.47 19.98 26.17
C LYS A 357 5.99 18.61 26.63
N LYS A 358 6.76 17.88 25.82
CA LYS A 358 7.30 16.56 26.18
C LYS A 358 8.59 16.65 27.00
N LEU A 359 9.40 17.69 26.76
CA LEU A 359 10.62 17.99 27.52
C LEU A 359 10.32 18.68 28.86
N PHE A 360 9.32 19.55 28.92
CA PHE A 360 8.96 20.33 30.12
C PHE A 360 7.70 19.83 30.84
N GLY A 361 7.03 18.79 30.32
CA GLY A 361 5.76 18.23 30.83
C GLY A 361 5.85 17.40 32.10
N ARG A 362 6.86 17.62 32.95
CA ARG A 362 6.87 17.12 34.33
C ARG A 362 7.70 18.01 35.24
N SER A 363 7.20 19.21 35.52
CA SER A 363 7.57 19.90 36.77
C SER A 363 6.39 20.72 37.32
N ASN A 364 5.46 20.01 37.95
CA ASN A 364 4.83 20.59 39.14
C ASN A 364 5.78 20.32 40.31
N ALA A 365 6.73 21.23 40.51
CA ALA A 365 7.45 21.35 41.77
C ALA A 365 7.85 22.81 41.93
N ASN A 366 7.17 23.48 42.87
CA ASN A 366 7.57 24.76 43.45
C ASN A 366 9.09 24.84 43.61
N TYR A 367 9.77 25.75 42.91
CA TYR A 367 10.99 26.36 43.44
C TYR A 367 11.11 27.80 43.00
N HIS A 368 11.46 28.61 43.98
CA HIS A 368 11.68 30.05 43.95
C HIS A 368 12.63 30.50 42.83
N SER A 369 12.40 31.74 42.40
CA SER A 369 13.32 32.66 41.74
C SER A 369 14.79 32.25 41.78
N ILE A 370 15.38 31.99 40.61
CA ILE A 370 16.79 32.30 40.37
C ILE A 370 16.91 32.89 38.97
N SER A 371 17.17 34.19 38.92
CA SER A 371 17.69 34.90 37.77
C SER A 371 19.05 34.32 37.39
N PHE A 372 19.30 34.03 36.12
CA PHE A 372 20.65 34.03 35.57
C PHE A 372 20.65 34.68 34.19
N LEU A 373 20.89 35.99 34.20
CA LEU A 373 21.69 36.67 33.19
C LEU A 373 23.12 36.09 33.25
N VAL A 374 23.65 35.57 32.14
CA VAL A 374 25.08 35.72 31.82
C VAL A 374 25.23 35.93 30.32
N LEU A 375 25.60 37.17 30.00
CA LEU A 375 26.21 37.63 28.75
C LEU A 375 27.68 37.18 28.69
N PHE A 376 28.14 36.84 27.47
CA PHE A 376 29.52 36.90 26.93
C PHE A 376 30.71 36.40 27.75
N SER A 377 31.56 35.55 27.15
CA SER A 377 32.87 35.97 26.60
C SER A 377 33.73 34.79 26.10
N LYS A 378 34.46 35.06 24.99
CA LYS A 378 35.73 34.50 24.47
C LYS A 378 36.20 33.11 24.96
N TRP A 379 36.48 32.20 24.02
CA TRP A 379 37.84 31.86 23.53
C TRP A 379 37.73 31.22 22.14
#